data_AF-A0A5Q4GBG5-F1
#
_entry.id   AF-A0A5Q4GBG5-F1
#
_cell.length_a   1.000
_cell.length_b   1.000
_cell.length_c   1.000
_cell.angle_alpha   90.00
_cell.angle_beta   90.00
_cell.angle_gamma   90.00
#
_symmetry.space_group_name_H-M   'P 1'
#
loop_
_entity.id
_entity.type
_entity.pdbx_description
1 polymer ?
#
loop_
_entity_poly.entity_id
_entity_poly.type
_entity_poly.pdbx_seq_one_letter_code
_entity_poly.pdbx_strand_id
1 'polypeptide(L)'
;MSPSNRFLPAFVLLAIVGLVACGESADSIAAPQAMPQRFVEQARSPDRMGQPALPSDVLRLRQARIMDPGFFNREMLAISLMIPADWQDRGGVSWADTMCQMRMQQIQWEAASPDGRERFQILPAEGWKVTRNTLGAGDADPNGCPNWTFSSLREYFEAWIAHHRPGARVLDFEIDPASSQMMMAAIPQMPPMEGTQYSNRAEAGRVLIAYQEQGREYREVLSTGVFLVQFRMVMPSYGAGPDFQMESLTGNTLPMLTARAPAGQLDFDRIELFGNTLRINPEYAQEVAQFFASLNRIQMDGERERHGIRMDTINFIGQLNRESYNNRVDSMDRSSHQFSQTMREVQTWVDPVSRQPVELPMHYRNAWRMADGTYLMTNNDGFDPWRDLQLSGDRMQFGGR
;
A
#
# COMPACT_ATOMS: atom_id res chain seq x y z
N MET A 1 40.44 -20.91 2.64
CA MET A 1 40.41 -20.19 1.33
C MET A 1 39.05 -19.52 1.25
N SER A 2 39.02 -18.19 1.35
CA SER A 2 37.78 -17.41 1.33
C SER A 2 37.20 -17.44 -0.09
N PRO A 3 35.94 -17.85 -0.29
CA PRO A 3 35.33 -17.86 -1.62
C PRO A 3 35.04 -16.42 -2.03
N SER A 4 35.96 -15.86 -2.80
CA SER A 4 35.92 -14.51 -3.37
C SER A 4 34.58 -14.20 -4.06
N ASN A 5 33.90 -13.11 -3.63
CA ASN A 5 33.23 -12.05 -4.40
C ASN A 5 32.67 -12.32 -5.84
N ARG A 6 32.19 -13.53 -6.15
CA ARG A 6 31.81 -13.92 -7.53
C ARG A 6 30.38 -14.49 -7.59
N PHE A 7 29.37 -13.71 -7.25
CA PHE A 7 27.96 -14.05 -7.52
C PHE A 7 27.19 -12.85 -8.13
N LEU A 8 27.93 -11.96 -8.81
CA LEU A 8 27.49 -10.60 -9.14
C LEU A 8 26.36 -10.40 -10.20
N PRO A 9 25.98 -11.32 -11.12
CA PRO A 9 24.97 -10.96 -12.14
C PRO A 9 23.61 -11.66 -12.06
N ALA A 10 23.47 -12.79 -11.36
CA ALA A 10 22.19 -13.53 -11.33
C ALA A 10 21.11 -12.82 -10.50
N PHE A 11 21.51 -12.14 -9.43
CA PHE A 11 20.62 -11.44 -8.48
C PHE A 11 19.91 -10.23 -9.10
N VAL A 12 20.57 -9.52 -10.02
CA VAL A 12 20.07 -8.25 -10.58
C VAL A 12 19.00 -8.47 -11.64
N LEU A 13 19.05 -9.59 -12.37
CA LEU A 13 18.08 -9.87 -13.44
C LEU A 13 16.68 -10.10 -12.89
N LEU A 14 16.53 -10.85 -11.78
CA LEU A 14 15.22 -11.10 -11.14
C LEU A 14 14.61 -9.87 -10.45
N ALA A 15 15.40 -8.83 -10.17
CA ALA A 15 14.92 -7.58 -9.60
C ALA A 15 14.07 -6.74 -10.59
N ILE A 16 14.22 -6.95 -11.91
CA ILE A 16 13.53 -6.17 -12.95
C ILE A 16 12.00 -6.42 -12.95
N VAL A 17 11.54 -7.55 -12.42
CA VAL A 17 10.10 -7.85 -12.34
C VAL A 17 9.47 -7.32 -11.04
N GLY A 18 10.27 -7.11 -9.99
CA GLY A 18 9.79 -6.65 -8.69
C GLY A 18 9.77 -5.13 -8.50
N LEU A 19 10.68 -4.39 -9.13
CA LEU A 19 10.85 -2.95 -8.88
C LEU A 19 9.80 -2.04 -9.55
N VAL A 20 8.94 -2.58 -10.43
CA VAL A 20 7.82 -1.83 -11.01
C VAL A 20 6.69 -1.56 -9.98
N ALA A 21 6.78 -2.16 -8.78
CA ALA A 21 5.84 -1.94 -7.68
C ALA A 21 6.01 -0.59 -6.96
N CYS A 22 7.10 0.15 -7.20
CA CYS A 22 7.27 1.53 -6.76
C CYS A 22 7.71 2.38 -7.96
N GLY A 23 6.99 3.45 -8.29
CA GLY A 23 7.54 4.64 -8.96
C GLY A 23 8.06 4.54 -10.40
N GLU A 24 7.12 4.61 -11.35
CA GLU A 24 7.24 5.23 -12.69
C GLU A 24 8.04 4.56 -13.83
N SER A 25 7.79 5.13 -15.02
CA SER A 25 7.81 4.59 -16.39
C SER A 25 9.09 3.90 -16.88
N ALA A 26 8.89 2.78 -17.57
CA ALA A 26 9.89 2.08 -18.37
C ALA A 26 10.27 2.88 -19.65
N ASP A 27 10.98 3.98 -19.49
CA ASP A 27 11.66 4.69 -20.59
C ASP A 27 13.16 4.73 -20.32
N SER A 28 13.82 3.57 -20.41
CA SER A 28 15.25 3.46 -20.79
C SER A 28 15.77 2.03 -20.62
N ILE A 29 15.31 1.11 -21.46
CA ILE A 29 16.12 -0.07 -21.78
C ILE A 29 16.17 -0.18 -23.29
N ALA A 30 17.32 0.21 -23.86
CA ALA A 30 17.60 0.04 -25.27
C ALA A 30 17.57 -1.45 -25.62
N ALA A 31 16.60 -1.84 -26.44
CA ALA A 31 16.46 -3.19 -26.95
C ALA A 31 17.59 -3.52 -27.95
N PRO A 32 18.32 -4.64 -27.81
CA PRO A 32 19.07 -5.20 -28.92
C PRO A 32 18.13 -5.89 -29.91
N GLN A 33 18.43 -5.70 -31.20
CA GLN A 33 17.60 -6.04 -32.35
C GLN A 33 17.27 -7.54 -32.45
N ALA A 34 16.00 -7.81 -32.79
CA ALA A 34 15.43 -9.13 -33.00
C ALA A 34 16.03 -9.86 -34.23
N MET A 35 16.29 -11.16 -34.10
CA MET A 35 16.48 -12.09 -35.21
C MET A 35 15.24 -13.00 -35.36
N PRO A 36 14.93 -13.46 -36.58
CA PRO A 36 13.62 -14.01 -36.90
C PRO A 36 13.43 -15.42 -36.30
N GLN A 37 12.24 -15.59 -35.73
CA GLN A 37 11.73 -16.83 -35.16
C GLN A 37 11.57 -17.91 -36.25
N ARG A 38 12.08 -19.12 -35.99
CA ARG A 38 11.58 -20.34 -36.62
C ARG A 38 10.91 -21.21 -35.56
N PHE A 39 9.63 -21.49 -35.79
CA PHE A 39 8.86 -22.52 -35.11
C PHE A 39 9.61 -23.85 -35.10
N VAL A 40 9.71 -24.48 -33.92
CA VAL A 40 9.92 -25.94 -33.83
C VAL A 40 9.03 -26.51 -32.73
N GLU A 41 8.06 -27.27 -33.22
CA GLU A 41 7.35 -28.42 -32.67
C GLU A 41 7.89 -29.04 -31.37
N GLN A 42 6.98 -29.34 -30.44
CA GLN A 42 7.22 -30.13 -29.24
C GLN A 42 7.79 -31.51 -29.61
N ALA A 43 9.10 -31.71 -29.43
CA ALA A 43 9.71 -33.03 -29.54
C ALA A 43 9.56 -33.77 -28.20
N ARG A 44 8.71 -34.81 -28.18
CA ARG A 44 8.83 -35.92 -27.22
C ARG A 44 10.25 -36.49 -27.32
N SER A 45 10.95 -36.56 -26.19
CA SER A 45 12.27 -37.19 -26.10
C SER A 45 12.19 -38.65 -26.55
N PRO A 46 12.99 -39.09 -27.55
CA PRO A 46 13.18 -40.49 -27.81
C PRO A 46 14.10 -41.07 -26.72
N ASP A 47 13.66 -42.19 -26.16
CA ASP A 47 14.41 -43.07 -25.28
C ASP A 47 15.81 -43.32 -25.88
N ARG A 48 16.89 -42.86 -25.21
CA ARG A 48 18.26 -43.02 -25.72
C ARG A 48 18.98 -44.14 -24.99
N MET A 49 18.99 -45.31 -25.62
CA MET A 49 20.00 -46.33 -25.40
C MET A 49 21.40 -45.74 -25.59
N GLY A 50 22.27 -45.94 -24.58
CA GLY A 50 23.73 -46.00 -24.69
C GLY A 50 24.42 -44.80 -25.34
N GLN A 51 24.44 -43.63 -24.69
CA GLN A 51 25.41 -42.59 -25.04
C GLN A 51 26.76 -42.88 -24.36
N PRO A 52 27.90 -42.72 -25.06
CA PRO A 52 29.21 -42.84 -24.45
C PRO A 52 29.35 -41.81 -23.32
N ALA A 53 29.93 -42.25 -22.20
CA ALA A 53 30.17 -41.39 -21.05
C ALA A 53 31.10 -40.24 -21.47
N LEU A 54 30.66 -39.01 -21.23
CA LEU A 54 31.47 -37.83 -21.47
C LEU A 54 32.69 -37.84 -20.53
N PRO A 55 33.83 -37.28 -20.95
CA PRO A 55 34.94 -37.00 -20.05
C PRO A 55 34.47 -36.18 -18.84
N SER A 56 35.11 -36.39 -17.68
CA SER A 56 34.69 -35.78 -16.40
C SER A 56 34.76 -34.25 -16.35
N ASP A 57 35.45 -33.64 -17.31
CA ASP A 57 35.61 -32.20 -17.50
C ASP A 57 34.60 -31.59 -18.49
N VAL A 58 33.71 -32.40 -19.09
CA VAL A 58 32.72 -31.95 -20.08
C VAL A 58 31.32 -31.90 -19.46
N LEU A 59 30.77 -30.69 -19.32
CA LEU A 59 29.40 -30.48 -18.88
C LEU A 59 28.45 -30.36 -20.08
N ARG A 60 27.47 -31.27 -20.17
CA ARG A 60 26.42 -31.18 -21.18
C ARG A 60 25.20 -30.47 -20.62
N LEU A 61 24.79 -29.39 -21.28
CA LEU A 61 23.70 -28.54 -20.83
C LEU A 61 22.50 -28.60 -21.78
N ARG A 62 21.31 -28.30 -21.26
CA ARG A 62 20.09 -28.00 -22.02
C ARG A 62 19.46 -26.72 -21.47
N GLN A 63 18.68 -26.05 -22.32
CA GLN A 63 17.91 -24.89 -21.90
C GLN A 63 16.64 -25.37 -21.17
N ALA A 64 16.48 -24.96 -19.92
CA ALA A 64 15.22 -25.03 -19.19
C ALA A 64 14.37 -23.79 -19.49
N ARG A 65 13.05 -23.97 -19.50
CA ARG A 65 12.07 -22.93 -19.83
C ARG A 65 11.02 -22.86 -18.73
N ILE A 66 11.00 -21.74 -18.02
CA ILE A 66 10.00 -21.43 -17.00
C ILE A 66 8.88 -20.67 -17.70
N MET A 67 7.70 -21.29 -17.76
CA MET A 67 6.56 -20.79 -18.52
C MET A 67 5.52 -20.13 -17.61
N ASP A 68 4.89 -19.07 -18.09
CA ASP A 68 3.61 -18.58 -17.61
C ASP A 68 2.49 -19.30 -18.38
N PRO A 69 1.57 -20.00 -17.69
CA PRO A 69 0.59 -20.89 -18.33
C PRO A 69 -0.54 -20.15 -19.04
N GLY A 70 -0.68 -18.81 -18.89
CA GLY A 70 -1.73 -18.11 -19.62
C GLY A 70 -2.29 -16.85 -18.99
N PHE A 71 -1.63 -16.24 -17.99
CA PHE A 71 -2.18 -15.06 -17.31
C PHE A 71 -2.51 -13.92 -18.29
N PHE A 72 -1.70 -13.76 -19.34
CA PHE A 72 -1.89 -12.77 -20.41
C PHE A 72 -2.70 -13.32 -21.60
N ASN A 73 -3.63 -14.25 -21.35
CA ASN A 73 -4.44 -14.97 -22.35
C ASN A 73 -3.63 -15.76 -23.39
N ARG A 74 -2.35 -16.03 -23.09
CA ARG A 74 -1.45 -16.84 -23.92
C ARG A 74 -0.32 -17.40 -23.06
N GLU A 75 0.17 -18.57 -23.40
CA GLU A 75 1.39 -19.09 -22.79
C GLU A 75 2.59 -18.22 -23.17
N MET A 76 3.41 -17.86 -22.19
CA MET A 76 4.61 -17.03 -22.40
C MET A 76 5.82 -17.65 -21.74
N LEU A 77 6.97 -17.60 -22.41
CA LEU A 77 8.25 -17.89 -21.76
C LEU A 77 8.55 -16.74 -20.79
N ALA A 78 8.67 -17.02 -19.50
CA ALA A 78 9.00 -16.01 -18.50
C ALA A 78 10.52 -15.93 -18.29
N ILE A 79 11.14 -17.07 -18.03
CA ILE A 79 12.58 -17.18 -17.73
C ILE A 79 13.15 -18.38 -18.48
N SER A 80 14.38 -18.27 -18.95
CA SER A 80 15.16 -19.41 -19.42
C SER A 80 16.53 -19.44 -18.75
N LEU A 81 17.09 -20.65 -18.59
CA LEU A 81 18.42 -20.86 -18.01
C LEU A 81 19.01 -22.18 -18.50
N MET A 82 20.31 -22.36 -18.34
CA MET A 82 20.99 -23.61 -18.71
C MET A 82 21.14 -24.51 -17.48
N ILE A 83 20.76 -25.78 -17.62
CA ILE A 83 20.93 -26.83 -16.61
C ILE A 83 21.56 -28.08 -17.22
N PRO A 84 22.11 -29.01 -16.41
CA PRO A 84 22.65 -30.26 -16.93
C PRO A 84 21.58 -31.04 -17.71
N ALA A 85 21.99 -31.65 -18.82
CA ALA A 85 21.06 -32.22 -19.80
C ALA A 85 20.28 -33.43 -19.26
N ASP A 86 20.83 -34.12 -18.27
CA ASP A 86 20.25 -35.27 -17.58
C ASP A 86 19.35 -34.88 -16.40
N TRP A 87 19.40 -33.63 -15.95
CA TRP A 87 18.53 -33.16 -14.87
C TRP A 87 17.08 -33.05 -15.32
N GLN A 88 16.16 -33.26 -14.40
CA GLN A 88 14.73 -33.06 -14.61
C GLN A 88 14.31 -31.74 -13.98
N ASP A 89 13.50 -30.95 -14.69
CA ASP A 89 12.99 -29.68 -14.19
C ASP A 89 11.47 -29.62 -14.19
N ARG A 90 10.90 -28.85 -13.24
CA ARG A 90 9.47 -28.66 -13.09
C ARG A 90 9.15 -27.34 -12.39
N GLY A 91 7.92 -26.88 -12.58
CA GLY A 91 7.43 -25.61 -12.04
C GLY A 91 7.22 -24.56 -13.13
N GLY A 92 7.02 -23.32 -12.74
CA GLY A 92 6.60 -22.27 -13.64
C GLY A 92 6.26 -20.98 -12.90
N VAL A 93 5.54 -20.11 -13.60
CA VAL A 93 4.89 -18.95 -12.99
C VAL A 93 3.46 -19.31 -12.60
N SER A 94 3.04 -18.83 -11.44
CA SER A 94 1.66 -18.84 -10.99
C SER A 94 1.26 -17.46 -10.47
N TRP A 95 -0.04 -17.20 -10.45
CA TRP A 95 -0.59 -15.92 -10.01
C TRP A 95 -1.57 -16.15 -8.87
N ALA A 96 -1.44 -15.36 -7.81
CA ALA A 96 -2.27 -15.42 -6.61
C ALA A 96 -3.14 -14.17 -6.49
N ASP A 97 -4.35 -14.37 -5.98
CA ASP A 97 -5.30 -13.30 -5.66
C ASP A 97 -4.98 -12.70 -4.29
N THR A 98 -3.93 -11.88 -4.25
CA THR A 98 -3.50 -11.13 -3.06
C THR A 98 -3.04 -9.76 -3.47
N MET A 99 -3.31 -8.75 -2.65
CA MET A 99 -2.77 -7.40 -2.88
C MET A 99 -1.42 -7.19 -2.18
N CYS A 100 -0.92 -8.20 -1.45
CA CYS A 100 0.39 -8.15 -0.85
C CYS A 100 1.43 -8.23 -1.96
N GLN A 101 2.05 -7.08 -2.25
CA GLN A 101 3.01 -6.91 -3.34
C GLN A 101 4.08 -8.02 -3.34
N MET A 102 4.63 -8.34 -4.52
CA MET A 102 5.53 -9.49 -4.78
C MET A 102 4.93 -10.89 -4.54
N ARG A 103 3.81 -11.03 -3.82
CA ARG A 103 3.11 -12.32 -3.65
C ARG A 103 2.09 -12.61 -4.75
N MET A 104 1.74 -11.61 -5.57
CA MET A 104 0.84 -11.79 -6.72
C MET A 104 1.42 -12.72 -7.77
N GLN A 105 2.65 -12.48 -8.21
CA GLN A 105 3.35 -13.33 -9.16
C GLN A 105 4.30 -14.24 -8.39
N GLN A 106 4.15 -15.54 -8.55
CA GLN A 106 4.90 -16.54 -7.82
C GLN A 106 5.68 -17.39 -8.81
N ILE A 107 7.01 -17.24 -8.76
CA ILE A 107 7.94 -18.06 -9.54
C ILE A 107 8.39 -19.19 -8.64
N GLN A 108 7.93 -20.40 -8.94
CA GLN A 108 8.34 -21.61 -8.24
C GLN A 108 8.82 -22.62 -9.27
N TRP A 109 10.10 -22.93 -9.25
CA TRP A 109 10.69 -23.85 -10.21
C TRP A 109 11.89 -24.57 -9.59
N GLU A 110 12.12 -25.80 -10.00
CA GLU A 110 13.28 -26.56 -9.59
C GLU A 110 13.82 -27.44 -10.71
N ALA A 111 15.13 -27.69 -10.65
CA ALA A 111 15.81 -28.73 -11.41
C ALA A 111 16.61 -29.63 -10.47
N ALA A 112 16.55 -30.94 -10.70
CA ALA A 112 17.20 -31.95 -9.86
C ALA A 112 17.98 -32.97 -10.70
N SER A 113 19.07 -33.48 -10.12
CA SER A 113 19.82 -34.61 -10.69
C SER A 113 18.94 -35.87 -10.80
N PRO A 114 19.28 -36.83 -11.68
CA PRO A 114 18.53 -38.08 -11.81
C PRO A 114 18.34 -38.86 -10.50
N ASP A 115 19.30 -38.75 -9.57
CA ASP A 115 19.24 -39.38 -8.25
C ASP A 115 18.59 -38.49 -7.17
N GLY A 116 18.17 -37.27 -7.52
CA GLY A 116 17.50 -36.31 -6.66
C GLY A 116 18.35 -35.68 -5.56
N ARG A 117 19.66 -35.98 -5.51
CA ARG A 117 20.55 -35.53 -4.43
C ARG A 117 21.02 -34.09 -4.63
N GLU A 118 21.21 -33.69 -5.88
CA GLU A 118 21.53 -32.32 -6.23
C GLU A 118 20.27 -31.63 -6.72
N ARG A 119 20.07 -30.39 -6.28
CA ARG A 119 18.92 -29.60 -6.67
C ARG A 119 19.27 -28.13 -6.74
N PHE A 120 18.74 -27.46 -7.75
CA PHE A 120 18.73 -26.02 -7.88
C PHE A 120 17.27 -25.56 -7.95
N GLN A 121 16.90 -24.55 -7.15
CA GLN A 121 15.51 -24.09 -7.04
C GLN A 121 15.42 -22.57 -7.12
N ILE A 122 14.30 -22.11 -7.67
CA ILE A 122 13.80 -20.75 -7.53
C ILE A 122 12.56 -20.85 -6.65
N LEU A 123 12.62 -20.23 -5.49
CA LEU A 123 11.50 -20.15 -4.56
C LEU A 123 10.81 -18.78 -4.71
N PRO A 124 9.49 -18.73 -4.47
CA PRO A 124 8.75 -17.48 -4.64
C PRO A 124 9.27 -16.35 -3.76
N ALA A 125 9.08 -15.12 -4.25
CA ALA A 125 9.24 -13.93 -3.44
C ALA A 125 8.16 -13.90 -2.34
N GLU A 126 8.55 -13.41 -1.17
CA GLU A 126 7.69 -13.25 0.00
C GLU A 126 7.58 -11.78 0.36
N GLY A 127 6.42 -11.37 0.87
CA GLY A 127 6.15 -10.02 1.32
C GLY A 127 5.49 -10.05 2.69
N TRP A 128 5.79 -9.06 3.52
CA TRP A 128 5.20 -8.88 4.85
C TRP A 128 5.02 -7.40 5.17
N LYS A 129 4.09 -7.13 6.08
CA LYS A 129 3.85 -5.78 6.57
C LYS A 129 3.32 -5.84 7.99
N VAL A 130 3.83 -4.97 8.83
CA VAL A 130 3.28 -4.72 10.16
C VAL A 130 3.03 -3.23 10.30
N THR A 131 1.90 -2.86 10.90
CA THR A 131 1.53 -1.46 11.16
C THR A 131 1.11 -1.32 12.61
N ARG A 132 1.64 -0.31 13.29
CA ARG A 132 1.29 0.08 14.65
C ARG A 132 0.78 1.50 14.62
N ASN A 133 -0.34 1.78 15.28
CA ASN A 133 -0.87 3.14 15.39
C ASN A 133 -1.51 3.40 16.76
N THR A 134 -1.72 4.68 17.07
CA THR A 134 -2.31 5.12 18.35
C THR A 134 -3.79 4.75 18.52
N LEU A 135 -4.47 4.36 17.45
CA LEU A 135 -5.87 3.90 17.49
C LEU A 135 -6.00 2.41 17.83
N GLY A 136 -4.89 1.69 17.97
CA GLY A 136 -4.91 0.25 18.20
C GLY A 136 -5.52 -0.54 17.04
N ALA A 137 -5.61 0.06 15.83
CA ALA A 137 -6.05 -0.66 14.64
C ALA A 137 -4.94 -1.67 14.30
N GLY A 138 -5.17 -2.90 14.74
CA GLY A 138 -4.18 -3.95 14.83
C GLY A 138 -3.83 -4.58 13.49
N ASP A 139 -2.55 -4.91 13.38
CA ASP A 139 -1.87 -5.98 12.66
C ASP A 139 -2.41 -6.43 11.29
N ALA A 140 -3.69 -6.72 11.09
CA ALA A 140 -4.21 -7.27 9.82
C ALA A 140 -4.12 -6.25 8.67
N ASP A 141 -3.15 -6.45 7.78
CA ASP A 141 -3.01 -5.64 6.58
C ASP A 141 -4.15 -5.95 5.58
N PRO A 142 -4.88 -4.94 5.07
CA PRO A 142 -6.01 -5.13 4.18
C PRO A 142 -5.64 -5.78 2.84
N ASN A 143 -4.35 -5.78 2.48
CA ASN A 143 -3.86 -6.43 1.27
C ASN A 143 -3.48 -7.90 1.49
N GLY A 144 -3.66 -8.43 2.71
CA GLY A 144 -3.39 -9.82 3.05
C GLY A 144 -1.91 -10.14 3.29
N CYS A 145 -1.10 -9.12 3.63
CA CYS A 145 0.27 -9.35 4.03
C CYS A 145 0.36 -10.00 5.43
N PRO A 146 1.25 -10.99 5.62
CA PRO A 146 1.54 -11.53 6.95
C PRO A 146 2.23 -10.49 7.83
N ASN A 147 1.98 -10.59 9.13
CA ASN A 147 2.46 -9.64 10.15
C ASN A 147 3.81 -10.05 10.71
N TRP A 148 4.77 -10.29 9.83
CA TRP A 148 6.14 -10.59 10.23
C TRP A 148 6.89 -9.28 10.54
N THR A 149 7.89 -9.39 11.40
CA THR A 149 8.66 -8.23 11.89
C THR A 149 10.14 -8.31 11.50
N PHE A 150 10.47 -9.11 10.48
CA PHE A 150 11.84 -9.24 10.00
C PHE A 150 12.35 -7.89 9.51
N SER A 151 13.48 -7.46 10.04
CA SER A 151 14.05 -6.13 9.86
C SER A 151 15.46 -6.14 9.26
N SER A 152 15.93 -7.33 8.87
CA SER A 152 17.16 -7.59 8.13
C SER A 152 17.06 -8.88 7.32
N LEU A 153 17.96 -9.08 6.36
CA LEU A 153 18.08 -10.32 5.60
C LEU A 153 18.46 -11.50 6.51
N ARG A 154 19.27 -11.26 7.55
CA ARG A 154 19.66 -12.27 8.53
C ARG A 154 18.45 -12.82 9.28
N GLU A 155 17.63 -11.94 9.85
CA GLU A 155 16.42 -12.34 10.58
C GLU A 155 15.45 -13.14 9.69
N TYR A 156 15.31 -12.71 8.44
CA TYR A 156 14.51 -13.44 7.45
C TYR A 156 15.05 -14.85 7.21
N PHE A 157 16.36 -15.01 6.95
CA PHE A 157 16.94 -16.34 6.74
C PHE A 157 16.82 -17.22 7.98
N GLU A 158 17.06 -16.69 9.19
CA GLU A 158 16.94 -17.45 10.42
C GLU A 158 15.51 -17.99 10.61
N ALA A 159 14.50 -17.16 10.36
CA ALA A 159 13.10 -17.58 10.42
C ALA A 159 12.75 -18.59 9.31
N TRP A 160 13.22 -18.35 8.08
CA TRP A 160 12.98 -19.26 6.95
C TRP A 160 13.60 -20.63 7.21
N ILE A 161 14.84 -20.68 7.69
CA ILE A 161 15.58 -21.91 8.03
C ILE A 161 14.87 -22.64 9.16
N ALA A 162 14.48 -21.94 10.23
CA ALA A 162 13.77 -22.55 11.35
C ALA A 162 12.47 -23.23 10.92
N HIS A 163 11.76 -22.63 9.95
CA HIS A 163 10.51 -23.17 9.43
C HIS A 163 10.72 -24.33 8.43
N HIS A 164 11.60 -24.14 7.43
CA HIS A 164 11.72 -25.03 6.28
C HIS A 164 12.80 -26.11 6.43
N ARG A 165 13.75 -25.91 7.34
CA ARG A 165 14.89 -26.80 7.60
C ARG A 165 15.12 -26.93 9.11
N PRO A 166 14.14 -27.44 9.87
CA PRO A 166 14.26 -27.55 11.32
C PRO A 166 15.50 -28.37 11.70
N GLY A 167 16.32 -27.83 12.60
CA GLY A 167 17.59 -28.44 13.04
C GLY A 167 18.78 -28.22 12.11
N ALA A 168 18.65 -27.42 11.04
CA ALA A 168 19.78 -27.01 10.23
C ALA A 168 20.76 -26.12 11.02
N ARG A 169 22.05 -26.26 10.71
CA ARG A 169 23.13 -25.45 11.25
C ARG A 169 23.55 -24.42 10.22
N VAL A 170 23.58 -23.14 10.60
CA VAL A 170 24.19 -22.08 9.80
C VAL A 170 25.71 -22.25 9.85
N LEU A 171 26.33 -22.36 8.68
CA LEU A 171 27.78 -22.48 8.54
C LEU A 171 28.42 -21.14 8.23
N ASP A 172 27.74 -20.35 7.39
CA ASP A 172 28.24 -19.08 6.91
C ASP A 172 27.08 -18.18 6.49
N PHE A 173 27.29 -16.87 6.61
CA PHE A 173 26.36 -15.84 6.16
C PHE A 173 27.15 -14.65 5.65
N GLU A 174 26.80 -14.19 4.46
CA GLU A 174 27.48 -13.10 3.80
C GLU A 174 26.46 -12.14 3.19
N ILE A 175 26.66 -10.84 3.43
CA ILE A 175 26.00 -9.77 2.68
C ILE A 175 26.84 -9.50 1.44
N ASP A 176 26.19 -9.28 0.30
CA ASP A 176 26.79 -8.74 -0.92
C ASP A 176 26.54 -7.22 -0.98
N PRO A 177 27.54 -6.38 -0.67
CA PRO A 177 27.37 -4.94 -0.65
C PRO A 177 27.08 -4.34 -2.03
N ALA A 178 27.64 -4.93 -3.10
CA ALA A 178 27.45 -4.43 -4.45
C ALA A 178 26.00 -4.61 -4.90
N SER A 179 25.47 -5.83 -4.75
CA SER A 179 24.06 -6.12 -5.05
C SER A 179 23.12 -5.32 -4.13
N SER A 180 23.45 -5.20 -2.83
CA SER A 180 22.66 -4.38 -1.88
C SER A 180 22.59 -2.92 -2.32
N GLN A 181 23.70 -2.34 -2.76
CA GLN A 181 23.74 -0.96 -3.25
C GLN A 181 22.96 -0.79 -4.56
N MET A 182 23.06 -1.75 -5.48
CA MET A 182 22.27 -1.73 -6.73
C MET A 182 20.78 -1.81 -6.45
N MET A 183 20.37 -2.69 -5.52
CA MET A 183 18.98 -2.76 -5.06
C MET A 183 18.53 -1.45 -4.44
N MET A 184 19.32 -0.86 -3.54
CA MET A 184 19.02 0.44 -2.94
C MET A 184 18.82 1.55 -3.97
N ALA A 185 19.68 1.60 -5.00
CA ALA A 185 19.62 2.61 -6.05
C ALA A 185 18.37 2.48 -6.93
N ALA A 186 17.76 1.29 -6.98
CA ALA A 186 16.55 1.06 -7.74
C ALA A 186 15.27 1.44 -6.97
N ILE A 187 15.34 1.68 -5.66
CA ILE A 187 14.19 2.11 -4.87
C ILE A 187 13.85 3.56 -5.24
N PRO A 188 12.63 3.86 -5.71
CA PRO A 188 12.21 5.22 -5.99
C PRO A 188 12.18 6.05 -4.72
N GLN A 189 12.67 7.29 -4.85
CA GLN A 189 12.61 8.26 -3.76
C GLN A 189 11.21 8.88 -3.73
N MET A 190 10.49 8.69 -2.62
CA MET A 190 9.24 9.41 -2.41
C MET A 190 9.56 10.86 -2.03
N PRO A 191 8.82 11.86 -2.58
CA PRO A 191 8.99 13.23 -2.16
C PRO A 191 8.68 13.36 -0.66
N PRO A 192 9.45 14.15 0.10
CA PRO A 192 9.22 14.32 1.52
C PRO A 192 7.85 14.97 1.75
N MET A 193 7.01 14.33 2.57
CA MET A 193 5.74 14.91 3.02
C MET A 193 5.88 15.35 4.48
N GLU A 194 5.31 16.51 4.81
CA GLU A 194 5.31 17.03 6.18
C GLU A 194 4.66 16.03 7.15
N GLY A 195 5.27 15.84 8.32
CA GLY A 195 4.80 14.86 9.31
C GLY A 195 5.09 13.40 8.94
N THR A 196 5.80 13.11 7.85
CA THR A 196 6.20 11.75 7.45
C THR A 196 7.71 11.55 7.43
N GLN A 197 8.15 10.33 7.71
CA GLN A 197 9.53 9.89 7.60
C GLN A 197 9.57 8.51 6.92
N TYR A 198 10.43 8.40 5.91
CA TYR A 198 10.69 7.15 5.20
C TYR A 198 12.15 6.73 5.42
N SER A 199 12.37 5.45 5.69
CA SER A 199 13.69 4.85 5.67
C SER A 199 13.65 3.59 4.80
N ASN A 200 14.34 3.66 3.67
CA ASN A 200 14.49 2.55 2.76
C ASN A 200 15.81 1.83 3.06
N ARG A 201 15.77 0.50 3.09
CA ARG A 201 16.95 -0.37 3.21
C ARG A 201 16.81 -1.53 2.23
N ALA A 202 17.94 -2.01 1.73
CA ALA A 202 18.00 -3.19 0.90
C ALA A 202 19.28 -3.96 1.20
N GLU A 203 19.14 -5.26 1.36
CA GLU A 203 20.21 -6.19 1.69
C GLU A 203 20.13 -7.38 0.74
N ALA A 204 21.19 -7.62 -0.02
CA ALA A 204 21.39 -8.83 -0.81
C ALA A 204 22.42 -9.71 -0.11
N GLY A 205 22.25 -11.02 -0.16
CA GLY A 205 23.22 -11.91 0.46
C GLY A 205 22.86 -13.38 0.35
N ARG A 206 23.67 -14.17 1.05
CA ARG A 206 23.56 -15.63 1.06
C ARG A 206 23.82 -16.21 2.44
N VAL A 207 23.23 -17.36 2.68
CA VAL A 207 23.50 -18.18 3.86
C VAL A 207 23.78 -19.61 3.41
N LEU A 208 24.83 -20.19 3.98
CA LEU A 208 25.18 -21.59 3.79
C LEU A 208 24.76 -22.38 5.03
N ILE A 209 23.94 -23.41 4.83
CA ILE A 209 23.43 -24.26 5.90
C ILE A 209 23.85 -25.71 5.70
N ALA A 210 23.80 -26.47 6.80
CA ALA A 210 23.94 -27.92 6.81
C ALA A 210 22.81 -28.57 7.59
N TYR A 211 22.25 -29.66 7.06
CA TYR A 211 21.20 -30.42 7.73
C TYR A 211 21.27 -31.89 7.37
N GLN A 212 20.60 -32.71 8.18
CA GLN A 212 20.43 -34.13 7.93
C GLN A 212 19.09 -34.36 7.23
N GLU A 213 19.11 -35.09 6.14
CA GLU A 213 17.89 -35.57 5.48
C GLU A 213 18.10 -37.02 5.07
N GLN A 214 17.19 -37.90 5.50
CA GLN A 214 17.24 -39.34 5.24
C GLN A 214 18.62 -39.97 5.60
N GLY A 215 19.21 -39.54 6.72
CA GLY A 215 20.48 -40.07 7.22
C GLY A 215 21.73 -39.57 6.47
N ARG A 216 21.60 -38.57 5.60
CA ARG A 216 22.71 -37.93 4.88
C ARG A 216 22.81 -36.46 5.23
N GLU A 217 24.03 -36.00 5.44
CA GLU A 217 24.31 -34.57 5.57
C GLU A 217 24.27 -33.89 4.19
N TYR A 218 23.46 -32.84 4.08
CA TYR A 218 23.41 -31.94 2.93
C TYR A 218 24.01 -30.59 3.27
N ARG A 219 24.54 -29.93 2.25
CA ARG A 219 24.87 -28.50 2.26
C ARG A 219 23.91 -27.80 1.32
N GLU A 220 23.34 -26.69 1.76
CA GLU A 220 22.43 -25.88 0.95
C GLU A 220 22.83 -24.42 1.08
N VAL A 221 22.97 -23.74 -0.05
CA VAL A 221 23.12 -22.29 -0.12
C VAL A 221 21.78 -21.69 -0.47
N LEU A 222 21.37 -20.68 0.29
CA LEU A 222 20.20 -19.85 0.05
C LEU A 222 20.67 -18.46 -0.32
N SER A 223 20.04 -17.84 -1.32
CA SER A 223 20.50 -16.59 -1.93
C SER A 223 19.30 -15.74 -2.32
N THR A 224 19.12 -14.60 -1.66
CA THR A 224 18.05 -13.63 -2.00
C THR A 224 18.46 -12.20 -1.59
N GLY A 225 17.65 -11.23 -2.00
CA GLY A 225 17.69 -9.87 -1.47
C GLY A 225 16.38 -9.52 -0.79
N VAL A 226 16.46 -8.66 0.23
CA VAL A 226 15.33 -8.12 0.98
C VAL A 226 15.29 -6.60 0.82
N PHE A 227 14.14 -6.07 0.46
CA PHE A 227 13.79 -4.65 0.54
C PHE A 227 13.01 -4.40 1.82
N LEU A 228 13.34 -3.32 2.54
CA LEU A 228 12.66 -2.89 3.75
C LEU A 228 12.31 -1.42 3.61
N VAL A 229 11.04 -1.10 3.87
CA VAL A 229 10.54 0.27 3.95
C VAL A 229 9.97 0.47 5.34
N GLN A 230 10.59 1.36 6.09
CA GLN A 230 10.06 1.83 7.35
C GLN A 230 9.40 3.19 7.13
N PHE A 231 8.13 3.26 7.50
CA PHE A 231 7.32 4.46 7.39
C PHE A 231 6.90 4.92 8.78
N ARG A 232 7.07 6.21 9.06
CA ARG A 232 6.53 6.85 10.27
C ARG A 232 5.74 8.07 9.88
N MET A 233 4.55 8.22 10.45
CA MET A 233 3.68 9.38 10.29
C MET A 233 3.26 9.90 11.66
N VAL A 234 3.34 11.20 11.84
CA VAL A 234 2.77 11.92 12.98
C VAL A 234 1.86 13.01 12.45
N MET A 235 0.57 12.92 12.74
CA MET A 235 -0.41 13.95 12.43
C MET A 235 -0.87 14.62 13.74
N PRO A 236 -0.67 15.95 13.88
CA PRO A 236 -1.15 16.69 15.04
C PRO A 236 -2.67 16.57 15.17
N SER A 237 -3.15 16.34 16.39
CA SER A 237 -4.59 16.24 16.67
C SER A 237 -5.27 17.61 16.81
N TYR A 238 -4.51 18.71 16.79
CA TYR A 238 -4.99 20.09 16.96
C TYR A 238 -5.97 20.27 18.13
N GLY A 239 -5.72 19.58 19.25
CA GLY A 239 -6.53 19.66 20.47
C GLY A 239 -7.74 18.70 20.51
N ALA A 240 -7.95 17.86 19.50
CA ALA A 240 -9.03 16.87 19.47
C ALA A 240 -8.69 15.53 20.16
N GLY A 241 -7.52 15.43 20.81
CA GLY A 241 -7.03 14.21 21.46
C GLY A 241 -5.52 14.05 21.36
N PRO A 242 -4.97 12.85 21.62
CA PRO A 242 -3.57 12.56 21.35
C PRO A 242 -3.28 12.61 19.84
N ASP A 243 -2.05 12.97 19.48
CA ASP A 243 -1.60 12.95 18.10
C ASP A 243 -1.75 11.56 17.48
N PHE A 244 -2.13 11.52 16.21
CA PHE A 244 -2.15 10.28 15.48
C PHE A 244 -0.72 9.92 15.09
N GLN A 245 -0.24 8.78 15.59
CA GLN A 245 1.06 8.25 15.21
C GLN A 245 0.86 6.91 14.54
N MET A 246 1.56 6.69 13.43
CA MET A 246 1.57 5.43 12.71
C MET A 246 3.01 5.07 12.35
N GLU A 247 3.40 3.84 12.65
CA GLU A 247 4.65 3.24 12.22
C GLU A 247 4.34 1.97 11.45
N SER A 248 4.93 1.82 10.26
CA SER A 248 4.85 0.61 9.47
C SER A 248 6.24 0.13 9.06
N LEU A 249 6.43 -1.19 9.11
CA LEU A 249 7.55 -1.87 8.48
C LEU A 249 6.96 -2.76 7.40
N THR A 250 7.35 -2.51 6.16
CA THR A 250 7.05 -3.36 5.01
C THR A 250 8.33 -4.00 4.53
N GLY A 251 8.31 -5.29 4.26
CA GLY A 251 9.45 -6.01 3.71
C GLY A 251 9.05 -6.93 2.59
N ASN A 252 9.92 -7.07 1.60
CA ASN A 252 9.73 -8.00 0.49
C ASN A 252 11.06 -8.63 0.09
N THR A 253 11.04 -9.91 -0.27
CA THR A 253 12.20 -10.60 -0.84
C THR A 253 12.16 -10.58 -2.36
N LEU A 254 13.31 -10.72 -2.98
CA LEU A 254 13.40 -11.23 -4.35
C LEU A 254 13.14 -12.75 -4.34
N PRO A 255 12.78 -13.36 -5.48
CA PRO A 255 12.74 -14.82 -5.58
C PRO A 255 14.07 -15.42 -5.11
N MET A 256 13.99 -16.39 -4.21
CA MET A 256 15.18 -16.96 -3.57
C MET A 256 15.75 -18.08 -4.43
N LEU A 257 17.03 -17.98 -4.77
CA LEU A 257 17.79 -19.05 -5.40
C LEU A 257 18.33 -19.99 -4.33
N THR A 258 18.12 -21.28 -4.51
CA THR A 258 18.70 -22.30 -3.63
C THR A 258 19.46 -23.33 -4.44
N ALA A 259 20.53 -23.84 -3.85
CA ALA A 259 21.22 -25.00 -4.37
C ALA A 259 21.64 -25.91 -3.24
N ARG A 260 21.38 -27.21 -3.39
CA ARG A 260 21.74 -28.23 -2.41
C ARG A 260 22.44 -29.42 -3.04
N ALA A 261 23.34 -30.02 -2.28
CA ALA A 261 24.02 -31.27 -2.61
C ALA A 261 24.47 -31.97 -1.32
N PRO A 262 24.80 -33.28 -1.37
CA PRO A 262 25.43 -33.96 -0.24
C PRO A 262 26.70 -33.24 0.22
N ALA A 263 27.05 -33.38 1.50
CA ALA A 263 28.27 -32.78 2.03
C ALA A 263 29.50 -33.16 1.19
N GLY A 264 30.27 -32.15 0.79
CA GLY A 264 31.44 -32.30 -0.08
C GLY A 264 31.15 -32.30 -1.59
N GLN A 265 29.88 -32.23 -2.00
CA GLN A 265 29.48 -32.26 -3.43
C GLN A 265 28.84 -30.94 -3.90
N LEU A 266 28.68 -29.96 -3.00
CA LEU A 266 28.16 -28.64 -3.37
C LEU A 266 29.22 -27.87 -4.15
N ASP A 267 29.02 -27.76 -5.46
CA ASP A 267 29.89 -27.07 -6.40
C ASP A 267 29.37 -25.64 -6.67
N PHE A 268 30.02 -24.66 -6.05
CA PHE A 268 29.64 -23.25 -6.18
C PHE A 268 29.85 -22.69 -7.59
N ASP A 269 30.86 -23.16 -8.33
CA ASP A 269 31.13 -22.67 -9.69
C ASP A 269 30.01 -23.10 -10.64
N ARG A 270 29.51 -24.34 -10.47
CA ARG A 270 28.36 -24.84 -11.21
C ARG A 270 27.06 -24.13 -10.85
N ILE A 271 26.85 -23.78 -9.58
CA ILE A 271 25.68 -23.01 -9.14
C ILE A 271 25.72 -21.60 -9.75
N GLU A 272 26.90 -20.98 -9.75
CA GLU A 272 27.11 -19.66 -10.36
C GLU A 272 26.82 -19.71 -11.87
N LEU A 273 27.28 -20.76 -12.56
CA LEU A 273 26.96 -20.97 -13.97
C LEU A 273 25.45 -20.98 -14.24
N PHE A 274 24.67 -21.69 -13.42
CA PHE A 274 23.21 -21.73 -13.58
C PHE A 274 22.61 -20.33 -13.42
N GLY A 275 22.97 -19.61 -12.35
CA GLY A 275 22.52 -18.24 -12.13
C GLY A 275 22.92 -17.29 -13.26
N ASN A 276 24.15 -17.38 -13.75
CA ASN A 276 24.68 -16.49 -14.80
C ASN A 276 24.06 -16.72 -16.18
N THR A 277 23.43 -17.89 -16.40
CA THR A 277 22.69 -18.19 -17.64
C THR A 277 21.22 -17.83 -17.57
N LEU A 278 20.71 -17.39 -16.42
CA LEU A 278 19.33 -16.95 -16.27
C LEU A 278 19.05 -15.73 -17.16
N ARG A 279 18.01 -15.83 -17.98
CA ARG A 279 17.54 -14.77 -18.88
C ARG A 279 16.05 -14.61 -18.70
N ILE A 280 15.63 -13.40 -18.36
CA ILE A 280 14.21 -13.03 -18.36
C ILE A 280 13.81 -12.68 -19.79
N ASN A 281 12.65 -13.17 -20.22
CA ASN A 281 12.10 -12.79 -21.52
C ASN A 281 11.65 -11.31 -21.45
N PRO A 282 12.20 -10.42 -22.30
CA PRO A 282 11.85 -9.01 -22.28
C PRO A 282 10.37 -8.76 -22.59
N GLU A 283 9.74 -9.55 -23.47
CA GLU A 283 8.31 -9.41 -23.78
C GLU A 283 7.45 -9.72 -22.56
N TYR A 284 7.81 -10.77 -21.82
CA TYR A 284 7.12 -11.14 -20.58
C TYR A 284 7.30 -10.08 -19.49
N ALA A 285 8.54 -9.59 -19.30
CA ALA A 285 8.83 -8.54 -18.33
C ALA A 285 8.03 -7.25 -18.62
N GLN A 286 7.87 -6.89 -19.89
CA GLN A 286 7.06 -5.74 -20.29
C GLN A 286 5.58 -5.92 -19.97
N GLU A 287 4.99 -7.08 -20.25
CA GLU A 287 3.58 -7.38 -19.93
C GLU A 287 3.32 -7.31 -18.42
N VAL A 288 4.21 -7.91 -17.63
CA VAL A 288 4.13 -7.84 -16.16
C VAL A 288 4.27 -6.41 -15.66
N ALA A 289 5.21 -5.63 -16.22
CA ALA A 289 5.39 -4.23 -15.85
C ALA A 289 4.14 -3.39 -16.16
N GLN A 290 3.52 -3.60 -17.33
CA GLN A 290 2.28 -2.92 -17.72
C GLN A 290 1.11 -3.29 -16.81
N PHE A 291 1.00 -4.57 -16.44
CA PHE A 291 -0.01 -5.05 -15.50
C PHE A 291 0.12 -4.34 -14.15
N PHE A 292 1.30 -4.34 -13.52
CA PHE A 292 1.50 -3.67 -12.24
C PHE A 292 1.34 -2.14 -12.34
N ALA A 293 1.76 -1.52 -13.45
CA ALA A 293 1.50 -0.10 -13.68
C ALA A 293 0.00 0.20 -13.76
N SER A 294 -0.80 -0.67 -14.38
CA SER A 294 -2.26 -0.50 -14.44
C SER A 294 -2.92 -0.65 -13.06
N LEU A 295 -2.48 -1.63 -12.25
CA LEU A 295 -2.96 -1.80 -10.88
C LEU A 295 -2.65 -0.57 -10.02
N ASN A 296 -1.44 -0.02 -10.14
CA ASN A 296 -1.06 1.19 -9.41
C ASN A 296 -1.93 2.39 -9.81
N ARG A 297 -2.28 2.55 -11.10
CA ARG A 297 -3.20 3.60 -11.54
C ARG A 297 -4.59 3.43 -10.93
N ILE A 298 -5.15 2.21 -10.97
CA ILE A 298 -6.47 1.92 -10.39
C ILE A 298 -6.49 2.20 -8.88
N GLN A 299 -5.42 1.84 -8.16
CA GLN A 299 -5.30 2.14 -6.73
C GLN A 299 -5.27 3.65 -6.48
N MET A 300 -4.44 4.39 -7.20
CA MET A 300 -4.33 5.85 -7.05
C MET A 300 -5.63 6.57 -7.40
N ASP A 301 -6.33 6.15 -8.47
CA ASP A 301 -7.60 6.75 -8.85
C ASP A 301 -8.69 6.44 -7.82
N GLY A 302 -8.74 5.20 -7.32
CA GLY A 302 -9.64 4.83 -6.23
C GLY A 302 -9.34 5.59 -4.93
N GLU A 303 -8.07 5.84 -4.60
CA GLU A 303 -7.69 6.67 -3.45
C GLU A 303 -8.08 8.13 -3.63
N ARG A 304 -7.87 8.72 -4.81
CA ARG A 304 -8.29 10.09 -5.14
C ARG A 304 -9.79 10.25 -5.04
N GLU A 305 -10.55 9.31 -5.59
CA GLU A 305 -12.02 9.33 -5.53
C GLU A 305 -12.51 9.25 -4.07
N ARG A 306 -11.99 8.30 -3.29
CA ARG A 306 -12.31 8.17 -1.85
C ARG A 306 -11.90 9.41 -1.07
N HIS A 307 -10.75 10.00 -1.38
CA HIS A 307 -10.29 11.25 -0.76
C HIS A 307 -11.21 12.42 -1.11
N GLY A 308 -11.67 12.52 -2.36
CA GLY A 308 -12.67 13.50 -2.80
C GLY A 308 -13.96 13.40 -1.98
N ILE A 309 -14.54 12.19 -1.91
CA ILE A 309 -15.75 11.92 -1.10
C ILE A 309 -15.53 12.29 0.37
N ARG A 310 -14.35 11.96 0.93
CA ARG A 310 -14.01 12.30 2.31
C ARG A 310 -13.94 13.81 2.53
N MET A 311 -13.33 14.55 1.60
CA MET A 311 -13.24 16.02 1.68
C MET A 311 -14.60 16.68 1.51
N ASP A 312 -15.44 16.19 0.60
CA ASP A 312 -16.82 16.67 0.46
C ASP A 312 -17.62 16.45 1.74
N THR A 313 -17.45 15.28 2.37
CA THR A 313 -18.07 14.97 3.67
C THR A 313 -17.57 15.91 4.78
N ILE A 314 -16.26 16.17 4.86
CA ILE A 314 -15.68 17.11 5.84
C ILE A 314 -16.24 18.52 5.63
N ASN A 315 -16.29 18.99 4.38
CA ASN A 315 -16.83 20.31 4.03
C ASN A 315 -18.32 20.43 4.40
N PHE A 316 -19.10 19.39 4.10
CA PHE A 316 -20.53 19.32 4.45
C PHE A 316 -20.75 19.36 5.97
N ILE A 317 -20.01 18.55 6.74
CA ILE A 317 -20.06 18.58 8.22
C ILE A 317 -19.70 19.98 8.75
N GLY A 318 -18.68 20.62 8.17
CA GLY A 318 -18.29 21.98 8.52
C GLY A 318 -19.39 23.01 8.27
N GLN A 319 -20.14 22.90 7.17
CA GLN A 319 -21.30 23.75 6.90
C GLN A 319 -22.41 23.52 7.93
N LEU A 320 -22.77 22.26 8.20
CA LEU A 320 -23.82 21.89 9.14
C LEU A 320 -23.52 22.39 10.57
N ASN A 321 -22.26 22.31 11.01
CA ASN A 321 -21.84 22.85 12.30
C ASN A 321 -21.98 24.38 12.38
N ARG A 322 -21.62 25.11 11.32
CA ARG A 322 -21.78 26.58 11.27
C ARG A 322 -23.25 26.98 11.28
N GLU A 323 -24.09 26.28 10.51
CA GLU A 323 -25.54 26.52 10.50
C GLU A 323 -26.16 26.26 11.88
N SER A 324 -25.79 25.15 12.53
CA SER A 324 -26.23 24.83 13.89
C SER A 324 -25.81 25.90 14.91
N TYR A 325 -24.57 26.38 14.84
CA TYR A 325 -24.07 27.46 15.69
C TYR A 325 -24.85 28.77 15.47
N ASN A 326 -25.02 29.20 14.21
CA ASN A 326 -25.76 30.41 13.87
C ASN A 326 -27.21 30.33 14.35
N ASN A 327 -27.89 29.21 14.13
CA ASN A 327 -29.26 28.99 14.62
C ASN A 327 -29.37 29.08 16.15
N ARG A 328 -28.35 28.60 16.87
CA ARG A 328 -28.30 28.70 18.33
C ARG A 328 -28.09 30.14 18.80
N VAL A 329 -27.21 30.90 18.16
CA VAL A 329 -26.99 32.32 18.46
C VAL A 329 -28.26 33.12 18.19
N ASP A 330 -28.90 32.94 17.03
CA ASP A 330 -30.15 33.61 16.69
C ASP A 330 -31.27 33.28 17.68
N SER A 331 -31.38 32.02 18.11
CA SER A 331 -32.36 31.61 19.11
C SER A 331 -32.08 32.21 20.49
N MET A 332 -30.81 32.30 20.89
CA MET A 332 -30.40 32.92 22.16
C MET A 332 -30.65 34.43 22.15
N ASP A 333 -30.38 35.11 21.03
CA ASP A 333 -30.62 36.54 20.86
C ASP A 333 -32.11 36.86 20.95
N ARG A 334 -32.97 36.12 20.23
CA ARG A 334 -34.43 36.24 20.35
C ARG A 334 -34.93 36.04 21.77
N SER A 335 -34.41 35.01 22.46
CA SER A 335 -34.80 34.71 23.84
C SER A 335 -34.33 35.79 24.81
N SER A 336 -33.13 36.32 24.61
CA SER A 336 -32.57 37.43 25.39
C SER A 336 -33.38 38.70 25.20
N HIS A 337 -33.71 39.05 23.96
CA HIS A 337 -34.56 40.18 23.62
C HIS A 337 -35.94 40.07 24.28
N GLN A 338 -36.60 38.91 24.15
CA GLN A 338 -37.90 38.65 24.78
C GLN A 338 -37.82 38.71 26.31
N PHE A 339 -36.77 38.14 26.92
CA PHE A 339 -36.56 38.20 28.36
C PHE A 339 -36.31 39.62 28.86
N SER A 340 -35.52 40.41 28.13
CA SER A 340 -35.23 41.81 28.41
C SER A 340 -36.51 42.66 28.39
N GLN A 341 -37.37 42.43 27.40
CA GLN A 341 -38.69 43.03 27.29
C GLN A 341 -39.61 42.62 28.44
N THR A 342 -39.59 41.33 28.80
CA THR A 342 -40.35 40.79 29.93
C THR A 342 -39.94 41.43 31.26
N MET A 343 -38.63 41.54 31.53
CA MET A 343 -38.10 42.22 32.73
C MET A 343 -38.43 43.71 32.77
N ARG A 344 -38.41 44.39 31.61
CA ARG A 344 -38.79 45.80 31.47
C ARG A 344 -40.30 46.01 31.49
N GLU A 345 -41.10 44.95 31.50
CA GLU A 345 -42.55 44.99 31.35
C GLU A 345 -43.00 45.76 30.09
N VAL A 346 -42.24 45.66 29.00
CA VAL A 346 -42.55 46.31 27.70
C VAL A 346 -42.67 45.28 26.57
N GLN A 347 -43.35 45.65 25.49
CA GLN A 347 -43.45 44.86 24.27
C GLN A 347 -43.32 45.77 23.03
N THR A 348 -42.84 45.22 21.92
CA THR A 348 -42.66 45.98 20.67
C THR A 348 -43.97 46.16 19.91
N TRP A 349 -44.30 47.41 19.60
CA TRP A 349 -45.38 47.83 18.71
C TRP A 349 -44.81 48.49 17.45
N VAL A 350 -45.51 48.41 16.33
CA VAL A 350 -45.15 49.10 15.09
C VAL A 350 -45.98 50.37 14.97
N ASP A 351 -45.31 51.53 14.93
CA ASP A 351 -45.95 52.82 14.68
C ASP A 351 -46.40 52.91 13.20
N PRO A 352 -47.71 53.13 12.93
CA PRO A 352 -48.24 53.15 11.56
C PRO A 352 -47.69 54.30 10.71
N VAL A 353 -47.23 55.39 11.33
CA VAL A 353 -46.74 56.59 10.63
C VAL A 353 -45.25 56.44 10.31
N SER A 354 -44.42 56.16 11.32
CA SER A 354 -42.96 56.07 11.15
C SER A 354 -42.50 54.69 10.64
N ARG A 355 -43.34 53.67 10.74
CA ARG A 355 -43.03 52.24 10.50
C ARG A 355 -41.84 51.72 11.31
N GLN A 356 -41.47 52.39 12.40
CA GLN A 356 -40.41 51.96 13.30
C GLN A 356 -40.98 51.17 14.49
N PRO A 357 -40.22 50.21 15.05
CA PRO A 357 -40.60 49.54 16.28
C PRO A 357 -40.47 50.47 17.48
N VAL A 358 -41.44 50.42 18.38
CA VAL A 358 -41.51 51.20 19.62
C VAL A 358 -41.80 50.25 20.79
N GLU A 359 -40.99 50.28 21.84
CA GLU A 359 -41.27 49.52 23.06
C GLU A 359 -42.27 50.28 23.95
N LEU A 360 -43.40 49.65 24.26
CA LEU A 360 -44.44 50.22 25.12
C LEU A 360 -44.85 49.22 26.22
N PRO A 361 -45.34 49.67 27.40
CA PRO A 361 -45.74 48.79 28.49
C PRO A 361 -46.66 47.62 28.08
N MET A 362 -46.33 46.39 28.47
CA MET A 362 -47.05 45.19 28.04
C MET A 362 -48.40 44.95 28.73
N HIS A 363 -48.72 45.73 29.76
CA HIS A 363 -49.96 45.60 30.54
C HIS A 363 -51.23 46.03 29.80
N TYR A 364 -51.09 46.50 28.55
CA TYR A 364 -52.19 47.00 27.74
C TYR A 364 -52.26 46.30 26.38
N ARG A 365 -53.46 45.81 26.04
CA ARG A 365 -53.71 45.03 24.81
C ARG A 365 -53.82 45.86 23.54
N ASN A 366 -54.08 47.16 23.64
CA ASN A 366 -54.29 48.05 22.50
C ASN A 366 -53.43 49.31 22.67
N ALA A 367 -52.74 49.71 21.60
CA ALA A 367 -51.94 50.92 21.55
C ALA A 367 -52.32 51.79 20.34
N TRP A 368 -52.29 53.10 20.52
CA TRP A 368 -52.62 54.10 19.51
C TRP A 368 -51.53 55.18 19.46
N ARG A 369 -51.17 55.59 18.25
CA ARG A 369 -50.31 56.75 17.98
C ARG A 369 -51.21 57.97 17.78
N MET A 370 -51.10 58.95 18.66
CA MET A 370 -51.90 60.18 18.59
C MET A 370 -51.31 61.17 17.57
N ALA A 371 -52.13 62.07 17.05
CA ALA A 371 -51.70 63.08 16.06
C ALA A 371 -50.61 64.04 16.58
N ASP A 372 -50.53 64.26 17.89
CA ASP A 372 -49.50 65.08 18.55
C ASP A 372 -48.17 64.34 18.77
N GLY A 373 -48.10 63.07 18.37
CA GLY A 373 -46.93 62.24 18.56
C GLY A 373 -46.80 61.62 19.95
N THR A 374 -47.88 61.55 20.74
CA THR A 374 -47.94 60.77 21.97
C THR A 374 -48.48 59.35 21.71
N TYR A 375 -48.32 58.45 22.69
CA TYR A 375 -48.84 57.08 22.63
C TYR A 375 -49.91 56.89 23.71
N LEU A 376 -51.04 56.32 23.31
CA LEU A 376 -52.15 56.00 24.21
C LEU A 376 -52.34 54.49 24.26
N MET A 377 -52.44 53.93 25.47
CA MET A 377 -52.62 52.49 25.68
C MET A 377 -53.88 52.17 26.49
N THR A 378 -54.55 51.06 26.15
CA THR A 378 -55.81 50.67 26.78
C THR A 378 -56.03 49.15 26.73
N ASN A 379 -56.82 48.64 27.68
CA ASN A 379 -57.27 47.24 27.73
C ASN A 379 -58.71 47.04 27.24
N ASN A 380 -59.40 48.13 26.91
CA ASN A 380 -60.75 48.09 26.39
C ASN A 380 -60.72 47.88 24.87
N ASP A 381 -61.23 46.74 24.41
CA ASP A 381 -61.23 46.37 22.99
C ASP A 381 -62.21 47.20 22.16
N GLY A 382 -63.17 47.86 22.81
CA GLY A 382 -64.10 48.78 22.16
C GLY A 382 -63.60 50.22 22.10
N PHE A 383 -62.47 50.56 22.73
CA PHE A 383 -62.00 51.94 22.84
C PHE A 383 -61.52 52.50 21.50
N ASP A 384 -62.00 53.69 21.17
CA ASP A 384 -61.59 54.45 19.98
C ASP A 384 -61.27 55.89 20.43
N PRO A 385 -60.01 56.38 20.25
CA PRO A 385 -59.61 57.68 20.74
C PRO A 385 -60.42 58.84 20.14
N TRP A 386 -60.91 58.69 18.90
CA TRP A 386 -61.75 59.71 18.27
C TRP A 386 -63.15 59.70 18.87
N ARG A 387 -63.74 58.53 19.05
CA ARG A 387 -65.11 58.41 19.59
C ARG A 387 -65.18 58.81 21.06
N ASP A 388 -64.22 58.33 21.86
CA ASP A 388 -64.31 58.38 23.32
C ASP A 388 -63.63 59.62 23.91
N LEU A 389 -62.63 60.20 23.23
CA LEU A 389 -61.89 61.37 23.69
C LEU A 389 -61.91 62.55 22.72
N GLN A 390 -62.52 62.40 21.53
CA GLN A 390 -62.46 63.39 20.43
C GLN A 390 -61.02 63.73 19.99
N LEU A 391 -60.10 62.77 20.11
CA LEU A 391 -58.70 62.92 19.72
C LEU A 391 -58.38 61.97 18.55
N SER A 392 -57.73 62.49 17.50
CA SER A 392 -57.32 61.66 16.35
C SER A 392 -56.09 60.81 16.71
N GLY A 393 -56.17 59.51 16.43
CA GLY A 393 -55.04 58.60 16.57
C GLY A 393 -55.19 57.36 15.69
N ASP A 394 -54.04 56.80 15.30
CA ASP A 394 -53.94 55.61 14.46
C ASP A 394 -53.59 54.39 15.31
N ARG A 395 -54.28 53.26 15.06
CA ARG A 395 -54.05 52.04 15.82
C ARG A 395 -52.69 51.44 15.49
N MET A 396 -51.90 51.16 16.50
CA MET A 396 -50.61 50.49 16.33
C MET A 396 -50.81 48.98 16.17
N GLN A 397 -49.88 48.34 15.44
CA GLN A 397 -49.89 46.90 15.25
C GLN A 397 -48.89 46.23 16.21
N PHE A 398 -49.26 45.06 16.72
CA PHE A 398 -48.36 44.26 17.54
C PHE A 398 -47.22 43.72 16.67
N GLY A 399 -45.98 43.90 17.12
CA GLY A 399 -44.78 43.56 16.35
C GLY A 399 -44.30 42.11 16.46
N GLY A 400 -45.02 41.23 17.16
CA GLY A 400 -44.61 39.84 17.33
C GLY A 400 -44.84 38.99 16.09
N ARG A 401 -43.77 38.38 15.58
CA ARG A 401 -43.82 37.15 14.77
C ARG A 401 -43.03 36.07 15.47
#